data_AF-A0A0B6ZE21-F1
#
_entry.id   AF-A0A0B6ZE21-F1
#
_cell.length_a   1.000
_cell.length_b   1.000
_cell.length_c   1.000
_cell.angle_alpha   90.00
_cell.angle_beta   90.00
_cell.angle_gamma   90.00
#
_symmetry.space_group_name_H-M   'P 1'
#
loop_
_entity.id
_entity.type
_entity.pdbx_description
1 polymer ?
#
loop_
_entity_poly.entity_id
_entity_poly.type
_entity_poly.pdbx_seq_one_letter_code
_entity_poly.pdbx_strand_id
1 'polypeptide(L)'
;SYYFETDHVALKENADYRNLLRTIAVLEAQRQQAAQDIEVLYRAQDEAMADPLGFVEKIQLGKDLHFPKPQIVASLPDIQWEKYTGSANFSSFGTSRHMTRNKKHSNEIGDDKIQDLKSKLIQGLDTCASSADADGDVVVVRGRARDGSKSATFNQLWTDEEQQRLESLLIQFPPEEVESKRWTKIATALGNRTAVQVSFSLIYHRSAVSYL
;
A
#
# COMPACT_ATOMS: atom_id res chain seq x y z
N SER A 1 14.74 -26.43 18.22
CA SER A 1 14.73 -25.11 18.88
C SER A 1 15.23 -24.08 17.90
N TYR A 2 14.36 -23.16 17.48
CA TYR A 2 14.69 -22.08 16.55
C TYR A 2 15.34 -20.94 17.36
N TYR A 3 16.48 -20.42 16.91
CA TYR A 3 17.27 -19.38 17.58
C TYR A 3 17.66 -18.35 16.52
N PHE A 4 17.29 -17.09 16.73
CA PHE A 4 17.86 -15.99 15.96
C PHE A 4 19.26 -15.70 16.51
N GLU A 5 20.25 -15.56 15.64
CA GLU A 5 21.67 -15.35 15.98
C GLU A 5 21.95 -14.02 16.72
N THR A 6 20.92 -13.21 16.96
CA THR A 6 20.96 -11.89 17.61
C THR A 6 20.33 -11.85 19.01
N ASP A 7 20.03 -13.00 19.62
CA ASP A 7 19.42 -13.06 20.96
C ASP A 7 20.36 -12.48 22.03
N HIS A 8 20.12 -11.25 22.45
CA HIS A 8 20.71 -10.71 23.68
C HIS A 8 20.19 -11.54 24.86
N VAL A 9 21.10 -12.22 25.57
CA VAL A 9 20.81 -13.11 26.71
C VAL A 9 19.84 -12.48 27.74
N ALA A 10 19.87 -11.15 27.89
CA ALA A 10 18.98 -10.39 28.76
C ALA A 10 17.49 -10.46 28.39
N LEU A 11 17.15 -10.68 27.11
CA LEU A 11 15.76 -10.75 26.64
C LEU A 11 15.15 -12.14 26.80
N LYS A 12 15.97 -13.18 26.93
CA LYS A 12 15.48 -14.57 27.02
C LYS A 12 14.65 -14.88 28.25
N GLU A 13 14.97 -14.24 29.38
CA GLU A 13 14.22 -14.45 30.63
C GLU A 13 12.84 -13.77 30.58
N ASN A 14 12.64 -12.81 29.67
CA ASN A 14 11.40 -12.07 29.53
C ASN A 14 10.26 -12.95 28.98
N ALA A 15 9.15 -13.04 29.71
CA ALA A 15 7.98 -13.83 29.33
C ALA A 15 7.29 -13.30 28.07
N ASP A 16 7.18 -11.97 27.92
CA ASP A 16 6.53 -11.33 26.77
C ASP A 16 7.33 -11.57 25.49
N TYR A 17 8.66 -11.50 25.60
CA TYR A 17 9.57 -11.82 24.51
C TYR A 17 9.46 -13.29 24.08
N ARG A 18 9.44 -14.23 25.03
CA ARG A 18 9.26 -15.66 24.72
C ARG A 18 7.92 -15.96 24.08
N ASN A 19 6.85 -15.29 24.51
CA ASN A 19 5.53 -15.42 23.90
C ASN A 19 5.53 -14.88 22.46
N LEU A 20 6.17 -13.73 22.23
CA LEU A 20 6.37 -13.19 20.89
C LEU A 20 7.13 -14.15 19.99
N LEU A 21 8.25 -14.71 20.45
CA LEU A 21 9.03 -15.69 19.69
C LEU A 21 8.21 -16.95 19.36
N ARG A 22 7.43 -17.46 20.31
CA ARG A 22 6.55 -18.60 20.07
C ARG A 22 5.53 -18.26 18.99
N THR A 23 4.88 -17.11 19.06
CA THR A 23 3.89 -16.69 18.06
C THR A 23 4.54 -16.48 16.69
N ILE A 24 5.72 -15.88 16.62
CA ILE A 24 6.48 -15.73 15.37
C ILE A 24 6.76 -17.10 14.75
N ALA A 25 7.27 -18.05 15.53
CA ALA A 25 7.55 -19.40 15.03
C ALA A 25 6.28 -20.10 14.50
N VAL A 26 5.15 -19.92 15.18
CA VAL A 26 3.85 -20.45 14.71
C VAL A 26 3.44 -19.77 13.42
N LEU A 27 3.53 -18.44 13.32
CA LEU A 27 3.18 -17.69 12.11
C LEU A 27 4.11 -18.01 10.93
N GLU A 28 5.39 -18.25 11.18
CA GLU A 28 6.35 -18.69 10.16
C GLU A 28 5.98 -20.08 9.63
N ALA A 29 5.67 -21.03 10.51
CA ALA A 29 5.19 -22.34 10.11
C ALA A 29 3.86 -22.23 9.35
N GLN A 30 2.95 -21.34 9.79
CA GLN A 30 1.69 -21.11 9.12
C GLN A 30 1.89 -20.56 7.72
N ARG A 31 2.79 -19.59 7.54
CA ARG A 31 3.16 -19.04 6.23
C ARG A 31 3.71 -20.11 5.29
N GLN A 32 4.59 -20.98 5.78
CA GLN A 32 5.12 -22.09 4.98
C GLN A 32 4.03 -23.07 4.57
N GLN A 33 3.13 -23.41 5.49
CA GLN A 33 1.98 -24.27 5.20
C GLN A 33 1.06 -23.63 4.16
N ALA A 34 0.73 -22.34 4.29
CA ALA A 34 -0.12 -21.64 3.32
C ALA A 34 0.47 -21.66 1.91
N ALA A 35 1.80 -21.51 1.78
CA ALA A 35 2.47 -21.64 0.49
C ALA A 35 2.30 -23.04 -0.11
N GLN A 36 2.46 -24.10 0.71
CA GLN A 36 2.25 -25.48 0.26
C GLN A 36 0.79 -25.76 -0.10
N ASP A 37 -0.16 -25.26 0.70
CA ASP A 37 -1.59 -25.42 0.46
C ASP A 37 -1.99 -24.78 -0.88
N ILE A 38 -1.45 -23.60 -1.20
CA ILE A 38 -1.65 -22.94 -2.49
C ILE A 38 -1.19 -23.82 -3.66
N GLU A 39 0.00 -24.42 -3.56
CA GLU A 39 0.53 -25.34 -4.58
C GLU A 39 -0.36 -26.58 -4.78
N VAL A 40 -0.92 -27.12 -3.70
CA VAL A 40 -1.87 -28.25 -3.77
C VAL A 40 -3.16 -27.82 -4.45
N LEU A 41 -3.69 -26.63 -4.14
CA LEU A 41 -4.90 -26.11 -4.75
C LEU A 41 -4.73 -25.85 -6.25
N TYR A 42 -3.58 -25.33 -6.70
CA TYR A 42 -3.32 -25.15 -8.13
C TYR A 42 -3.30 -26.48 -8.88
N ARG A 43 -2.64 -27.51 -8.34
CA ARG A 43 -2.65 -28.86 -8.97
C ARG A 43 -4.06 -29.43 -9.05
N ALA A 44 -4.81 -29.33 -7.95
CA ALA A 44 -6.20 -29.74 -7.91
C ALA A 44 -7.07 -29.01 -8.95
N GLN A 45 -6.84 -27.71 -9.14
CA GLN A 45 -7.51 -26.92 -10.16
C GLN A 45 -7.18 -27.45 -11.55
N ASP A 46 -5.91 -27.66 -11.87
CA ASP A 46 -5.48 -28.17 -13.18
C ASP A 46 -6.10 -29.54 -13.48
N GLU A 47 -6.10 -30.45 -12.50
CA GLU A 47 -6.72 -31.78 -12.63
C GLU A 47 -8.24 -31.69 -12.85
N ALA A 48 -8.92 -30.81 -12.11
CA ALA A 48 -10.35 -30.59 -12.26
C ALA A 48 -10.71 -29.93 -13.60
N MET A 49 -9.83 -29.07 -14.13
CA MET A 49 -10.00 -28.43 -15.44
C MET A 49 -9.74 -29.40 -16.60
N ALA A 50 -8.83 -30.36 -16.43
CA ALA A 50 -8.55 -31.39 -17.42
C ALA A 50 -9.72 -32.39 -17.57
N ASP A 51 -10.37 -32.77 -16.47
CA ASP A 51 -11.57 -33.61 -16.46
C ASP A 51 -12.68 -33.05 -15.56
N PRO A 52 -13.49 -32.09 -16.08
CA PRO A 52 -14.54 -31.45 -15.30
C PRO A 52 -15.67 -32.41 -14.91
N LEU A 53 -15.98 -33.40 -15.75
CA LEU A 53 -17.07 -34.34 -15.49
C LEU A 53 -16.68 -35.34 -14.40
N GLY A 54 -15.48 -35.93 -14.48
CA GLY A 54 -14.98 -36.83 -13.44
C GLY A 54 -14.76 -36.11 -12.10
N PHE A 55 -14.43 -34.82 -12.12
CA PHE A 55 -14.39 -34.01 -10.90
C PHE A 55 -15.75 -33.87 -10.21
N VAL A 56 -16.80 -33.53 -10.97
CA VAL A 56 -18.17 -33.43 -10.45
C VAL A 56 -18.66 -34.78 -9.93
N GLU A 57 -18.35 -35.88 -10.63
CA GLU A 57 -18.68 -37.23 -10.18
C GLU A 57 -18.03 -37.53 -8.82
N LYS A 58 -16.74 -37.20 -8.63
CA LYS A 58 -16.04 -37.36 -7.34
C LYS A 58 -16.72 -36.57 -6.21
N ILE A 59 -17.16 -35.33 -6.49
CA ILE A 59 -17.91 -34.51 -5.51
C ILE A 59 -19.25 -35.17 -5.16
N GLN A 60 -20.02 -35.62 -6.15
CA GLN A 60 -21.33 -36.23 -5.94
C GLN A 60 -21.23 -37.56 -5.18
N LEU A 61 -20.18 -38.34 -5.43
CA LEU A 61 -19.89 -39.57 -4.71
C LEU A 61 -19.38 -39.32 -3.27
N GLY A 62 -19.09 -38.06 -2.91
CA GLY A 62 -18.50 -37.69 -1.63
C GLY A 62 -17.10 -38.24 -1.41
N LYS A 63 -16.33 -38.49 -2.49
CA LYS A 63 -14.92 -38.90 -2.37
C LYS A 63 -14.10 -37.79 -1.74
N ASP A 64 -13.16 -38.15 -0.88
CA ASP A 64 -12.20 -37.20 -0.32
C ASP A 64 -11.29 -36.69 -1.45
N LEU A 65 -11.35 -35.38 -1.69
CA LEU A 65 -10.55 -34.68 -2.70
C LEU A 65 -9.21 -34.19 -2.13
N HIS A 66 -8.94 -34.46 -0.85
CA HIS A 66 -7.71 -34.11 -0.15
C HIS A 66 -7.34 -32.63 -0.24
N PHE A 67 -8.34 -31.74 -0.32
CA PHE A 67 -8.08 -30.31 -0.32
C PHE A 67 -7.53 -29.85 1.03
N PRO A 68 -6.54 -28.95 1.02
CA PRO A 68 -6.05 -28.33 2.24
C PRO A 68 -7.19 -27.59 2.93
N LYS A 69 -7.23 -27.68 4.26
CA LYS A 69 -8.27 -27.04 5.07
C LYS A 69 -7.92 -25.57 5.30
N PRO A 70 -8.92 -24.69 5.49
CA PRO A 70 -8.66 -23.31 5.86
C PRO A 70 -7.79 -23.22 7.11
N GLN A 71 -6.66 -22.52 6.98
CA GLN A 71 -5.73 -22.32 8.07
C GLN A 71 -6.27 -21.27 9.06
N ILE A 72 -6.18 -21.56 10.36
CA ILE A 72 -6.53 -20.62 11.43
C ILE A 72 -5.27 -19.87 11.85
N VAL A 73 -5.20 -18.57 11.54
CA VAL A 73 -4.04 -17.72 11.85
C VAL A 73 -3.90 -17.53 13.37
N ALA A 74 -2.68 -17.68 13.89
CA ALA A 74 -2.40 -17.49 15.31
C ALA A 74 -2.62 -16.03 15.74
N SER A 75 -3.23 -15.84 16.92
CA SER A 75 -3.40 -14.50 17.50
C SER A 75 -2.07 -13.93 18.00
N LEU A 76 -1.94 -12.62 17.87
CA LEU A 76 -0.77 -11.90 18.38
C LEU A 76 -0.79 -11.85 19.92
N PRO A 77 0.38 -11.97 20.57
CA PRO A 77 0.45 -11.83 22.01
C PRO A 77 0.17 -10.38 22.40
N ASP A 78 -0.62 -10.19 23.46
CA ASP A 78 -0.84 -8.88 24.06
C ASP A 78 0.39 -8.50 24.91
N ILE A 79 1.07 -7.44 24.51
CA ILE A 79 2.30 -6.98 25.15
C ILE A 79 2.01 -5.61 25.78
N GLN A 80 2.12 -5.53 27.09
CA GLN A 80 2.00 -4.28 27.84
C GLN A 80 3.24 -3.42 27.62
N TRP A 81 3.24 -2.64 26.53
CA TRP A 81 4.38 -1.83 26.13
C TRP A 81 4.79 -0.79 27.18
N GLU A 82 3.87 -0.32 28.02
CA GLU A 82 4.14 0.65 29.09
C GLU A 82 5.26 0.19 30.03
N LYS A 83 5.38 -1.12 30.26
CA LYS A 83 6.44 -1.74 31.06
C LYS A 83 7.85 -1.47 30.51
N TYR A 84 8.00 -1.35 29.19
CA TYR A 84 9.28 -1.22 28.51
C TYR A 84 9.54 0.21 28.01
N THR A 85 8.47 0.97 27.77
CA THR A 85 8.56 2.31 27.19
C THR A 85 8.42 3.43 28.23
N GLY A 86 8.11 3.11 29.49
CA GLY A 86 7.85 4.09 30.55
C GLY A 86 9.01 5.06 30.85
N SER A 87 10.26 4.66 30.60
CA SER A 87 11.46 5.50 30.74
C SER A 87 12.04 5.99 29.41
N ALA A 88 11.48 5.56 28.27
CA ALA A 88 12.03 5.86 26.96
C ALA A 88 11.57 7.25 26.50
N ASN A 89 12.52 8.18 26.37
CA ASN A 89 12.24 9.52 25.85
C ASN A 89 12.25 9.48 24.31
N PHE A 90 11.12 9.16 23.70
CA PHE A 90 10.96 9.04 22.23
C PHE A 90 11.12 10.35 21.46
N SER A 91 11.32 11.48 22.16
CA SER A 91 11.60 12.78 21.56
C SER A 91 12.84 12.77 20.66
N SER A 92 13.75 11.81 20.84
CA SER A 92 14.96 11.67 20.01
C SER A 92 14.76 10.85 18.72
N PHE A 93 13.73 10.00 18.63
CA PHE A 93 13.46 9.16 17.43
C PHE A 93 12.49 9.81 16.44
N GLY A 94 11.81 10.88 16.86
CA GLY A 94 11.03 11.70 15.96
C GLY A 94 11.96 12.56 15.11
N THR A 95 12.11 12.20 13.82
CA THR A 95 12.49 13.15 12.77
C THR A 95 11.85 14.50 13.07
N SER A 96 12.66 15.56 13.16
CA SER A 96 12.22 16.94 13.32
C SER A 96 10.90 17.13 12.57
N ARG A 97 9.79 17.26 13.32
CA ARG A 97 8.47 17.39 12.72
C ARG A 97 8.54 18.62 11.84
N HIS A 98 8.54 18.43 10.52
CA HIS A 98 8.43 19.54 9.59
C HIS A 98 7.08 20.19 9.88
N MET A 99 7.09 21.34 10.56
CA MET A 99 5.90 22.09 10.93
C MET A 99 5.37 22.80 9.69
N THR A 100 4.74 22.05 8.79
CA THR A 100 4.01 22.62 7.64
C THR A 100 2.51 22.74 7.91
N ARG A 101 2.03 22.30 9.08
CA ARG A 101 0.65 22.52 9.48
C ARG A 101 0.53 23.90 10.11
N ASN A 102 0.31 24.92 9.26
CA ASN A 102 -0.07 26.25 9.71
C ASN A 102 -1.34 26.12 10.55
N LYS A 103 -1.21 26.31 11.87
CA LYS A 103 -2.32 26.28 12.82
C LYS A 103 -3.15 27.52 12.53
N LYS A 104 -4.22 27.38 11.74
CA LYS A 104 -5.20 28.43 11.55
C LYS A 104 -5.74 28.76 12.94
N HIS A 105 -5.44 29.96 13.43
CA HIS A 105 -6.02 30.50 14.65
C HIS A 105 -7.53 30.34 14.55
N SER A 106 -8.12 29.55 15.44
CA SER A 106 -9.55 29.54 15.70
C SER A 106 -9.88 30.89 16.32
N ASN A 107 -10.22 31.87 15.49
CA ASN A 107 -10.93 33.05 15.95
C ASN A 107 -12.40 32.64 16.01
N GLU A 108 -13.00 32.79 17.19
CA GLU A 108 -14.40 32.50 17.45
C GLU A 108 -15.27 33.34 16.51
N ILE A 109 -15.98 32.69 15.59
CA ILE A 109 -16.94 33.34 14.69
C ILE A 109 -18.19 32.45 14.62
N GLY A 110 -19.18 32.87 15.40
CA GLY A 110 -20.64 32.82 15.23
C GLY A 110 -21.29 31.65 14.48
N ASP A 111 -22.17 30.96 15.20
CA ASP A 111 -23.08 29.88 14.75
C ASP A 111 -23.97 30.23 13.53
N ASP A 112 -24.09 31.51 13.16
CA ASP A 112 -24.98 31.98 12.09
C ASP A 112 -24.58 31.49 10.68
N LYS A 113 -23.31 31.16 10.45
CA LYS A 113 -22.81 30.75 9.13
C LYS A 113 -23.05 29.27 8.79
N ILE A 114 -23.34 28.45 9.80
CA ILE A 114 -23.61 27.01 9.63
C ILE A 114 -25.03 26.79 9.09
N GLN A 115 -25.98 27.68 9.42
CA GLN A 115 -27.35 27.60 8.90
C GLN A 115 -27.42 27.94 7.40
N ASP A 116 -26.66 28.93 6.93
CA ASP A 116 -26.61 29.33 5.50
C ASP A 116 -26.00 28.25 4.59
N LEU A 117 -25.11 27.41 5.13
CA LEU A 117 -24.54 26.27 4.40
C LEU A 117 -25.50 25.08 4.36
N LYS A 118 -26.31 24.88 5.41
CA LYS A 118 -27.34 23.83 5.45
C LYS A 118 -28.51 24.14 4.51
N SER A 119 -28.96 25.39 4.45
CA SER A 119 -30.06 25.80 3.55
C SER A 119 -29.67 25.65 2.06
N LYS A 120 -28.42 25.92 1.69
CA LYS A 120 -27.93 25.71 0.31
C LYS A 120 -27.83 24.23 -0.09
N LEU A 121 -27.58 23.33 0.85
CA LEU A 121 -27.46 21.89 0.56
C LEU A 121 -28.83 21.22 0.38
N ILE A 122 -29.87 21.71 1.08
CA ILE A 122 -31.23 21.14 1.02
C ILE A 122 -31.96 21.55 -0.27
N GLN A 123 -31.64 22.72 -0.84
CA GLN A 123 -32.30 23.22 -2.06
C GLN A 123 -31.79 22.57 -3.36
N GLY A 124 -30.78 21.69 -3.30
CA GLY A 124 -30.18 21.03 -4.45
C GLY A 124 -30.72 19.63 -4.78
N LEU A 125 -31.72 19.11 -4.05
CA LEU A 125 -32.16 17.71 -4.20
C LEU A 125 -33.47 17.51 -4.99
N ASP A 126 -34.17 18.57 -5.39
CA ASP A 126 -35.44 18.46 -6.11
C ASP A 126 -35.41 19.18 -7.46
N THR A 127 -34.73 18.64 -8.48
CA THR A 127 -35.13 18.87 -9.88
C THR A 127 -34.62 17.76 -10.81
N CYS A 128 -35.44 16.73 -11.00
CA CYS A 128 -35.40 15.90 -12.20
C CYS A 128 -36.15 16.62 -13.34
N ALA A 129 -35.58 16.57 -14.54
CA ALA A 129 -36.12 17.01 -15.83
C ALA A 129 -36.07 18.53 -16.16
N SER A 130 -34.95 18.97 -16.75
CA SER A 130 -34.92 19.67 -18.06
C SER A 130 -33.48 20.00 -18.49
N SER A 131 -33.30 20.07 -19.79
CA SER A 131 -32.10 20.24 -20.63
C SER A 131 -31.24 21.50 -20.40
N ALA A 132 -29.93 21.35 -20.68
CA ALA A 132 -29.01 22.26 -21.41
C ALA A 132 -27.67 22.59 -20.69
N ASP A 133 -26.57 22.14 -21.32
CA ASP A 133 -25.22 22.69 -21.44
C ASP A 133 -24.53 23.40 -20.24
N ALA A 134 -23.51 22.73 -19.68
CA ALA A 134 -22.21 23.34 -19.29
C ALA A 134 -21.16 22.24 -19.04
N ASP A 135 -20.29 22.06 -20.04
CA ASP A 135 -19.13 21.16 -20.05
C ASP A 135 -18.07 21.60 -19.02
N GLY A 136 -17.79 20.71 -18.08
CA GLY A 136 -16.86 20.92 -16.97
C GLY A 136 -16.49 19.58 -16.36
N ASP A 137 -15.82 18.75 -17.16
CA ASP A 137 -15.39 17.40 -16.82
C ASP A 137 -14.54 17.39 -15.52
N VAL A 138 -15.16 16.94 -14.44
CA VAL A 138 -14.49 16.75 -13.15
C VAL A 138 -13.68 15.46 -13.23
N VAL A 139 -12.46 15.55 -13.76
CA VAL A 139 -11.54 14.42 -13.82
C VAL A 139 -11.14 14.02 -12.39
N VAL A 140 -11.69 12.90 -11.92
CA VAL A 140 -11.36 12.27 -10.64
C VAL A 140 -10.18 11.32 -10.83
N VAL A 141 -9.00 11.67 -10.33
CA VAL A 141 -7.84 10.76 -10.28
C VAL A 141 -7.69 10.23 -8.86
N ARG A 142 -7.82 8.91 -8.69
CA ARG A 142 -7.59 8.15 -7.43
C ARG A 142 -8.38 8.69 -6.22
N GLY A 143 -9.65 9.02 -6.43
CA GLY A 143 -10.63 9.29 -5.37
C GLY A 143 -10.59 10.66 -4.71
N ARG A 144 -9.88 11.64 -5.29
CA ARG A 144 -9.88 13.03 -4.78
C ARG A 144 -10.32 13.99 -5.88
N ALA A 145 -11.34 14.81 -5.61
CA ALA A 145 -11.77 15.87 -6.50
C ALA A 145 -10.65 16.91 -6.68
N ARG A 146 -10.45 17.34 -7.93
CA ARG A 146 -9.43 18.31 -8.33
C ARG A 146 -9.73 19.67 -7.68
N ASP A 147 -8.88 20.09 -6.76
CA ASP A 147 -8.91 21.44 -6.18
C ASP A 147 -8.16 22.41 -7.12
N GLY A 148 -8.78 23.53 -7.48
CA GLY A 148 -8.26 24.53 -8.43
C GLY A 148 -6.96 25.22 -7.99
N SER A 149 -6.51 24.99 -6.75
CA SER A 149 -5.23 25.48 -6.23
C SER A 149 -4.00 24.73 -6.75
N LYS A 150 -4.14 23.60 -7.45
CA LYS A 150 -3.01 22.75 -7.86
C LYS A 150 -2.75 22.86 -9.37
N SER A 151 -1.48 23.05 -9.74
CA SER A 151 -1.06 23.09 -11.15
C SER A 151 -1.46 21.80 -11.87
N ALA A 152 -1.83 21.91 -13.15
CA ALA A 152 -2.28 20.78 -13.96
C ALA A 152 -1.31 19.57 -13.95
N THR A 153 -0.02 19.80 -13.70
CA THR A 153 1.05 18.78 -13.63
C THR A 153 1.16 18.04 -12.30
N PHE A 154 0.44 18.46 -11.26
CA PHE A 154 0.54 17.84 -9.94
C PHE A 154 -0.17 16.48 -9.93
N ASN A 155 0.57 15.42 -9.63
CA ASN A 155 0.07 14.03 -9.57
C ASN A 155 -0.44 13.47 -10.91
N GLN A 156 0.21 13.85 -12.01
CA GLN A 156 -0.02 13.19 -13.30
C GLN A 156 0.60 11.80 -13.32
N LEU A 157 -0.15 10.82 -13.80
CA LEU A 157 0.38 9.51 -14.18
C LEU A 157 1.44 9.70 -15.28
N TRP A 158 2.39 8.79 -15.37
CA TRP A 158 3.33 8.76 -16.50
C TRP A 158 2.53 8.39 -17.75
N THR A 159 2.58 9.23 -18.79
CA THR A 159 2.02 8.86 -20.10
C THR A 159 2.96 7.92 -20.83
N ASP A 160 2.46 7.15 -21.79
CA ASP A 160 3.26 6.17 -22.52
C ASP A 160 4.45 6.81 -23.26
N GLU A 161 4.26 8.02 -23.80
CA GLU A 161 5.33 8.81 -24.44
C GLU A 161 6.41 9.25 -23.44
N GLU A 162 6.01 9.70 -22.25
CA GLU A 162 6.95 10.10 -21.19
C GLU A 162 7.72 8.89 -20.66
N GLN A 163 7.04 7.75 -20.52
CA GLN A 163 7.62 6.49 -20.09
C GLN A 163 8.65 5.97 -21.11
N GLN A 164 8.33 5.99 -22.41
CA GLN A 164 9.25 5.60 -23.47
C GLN A 164 10.49 6.52 -23.54
N ARG A 165 10.28 7.82 -23.30
CA ARG A 165 11.38 8.79 -23.21
C ARG A 165 12.26 8.54 -21.98
N LEU A 166 11.67 8.21 -20.84
CA LEU A 166 12.39 7.81 -19.63
C LEU A 166 13.25 6.55 -19.91
N GLU A 167 12.68 5.53 -20.54
CA GLU A 167 13.40 4.29 -20.91
C GLU A 167 14.57 4.55 -21.86
N SER A 168 14.37 5.39 -22.88
CA SER A 168 15.44 5.81 -23.79
C SER A 168 16.58 6.52 -23.05
N LEU A 169 16.26 7.38 -22.09
CA LEU A 169 17.25 8.09 -21.27
C LEU A 169 17.95 7.16 -20.27
N LEU A 170 17.28 6.11 -19.80
CA LEU A 170 17.88 5.10 -18.92
C LEU A 170 18.93 4.25 -19.64
N ILE A 171 18.77 4.05 -20.95
CA ILE A 171 19.76 3.41 -21.82
C ILE A 171 20.93 4.39 -22.07
N GLN A 172 20.64 5.66 -22.33
CA GLN A 172 21.67 6.68 -22.57
C GLN A 172 22.53 7.01 -21.34
N PHE A 173 21.92 6.98 -20.13
CA PHE A 173 22.61 7.21 -18.86
C PHE A 173 22.70 5.89 -18.07
N PRO A 174 23.81 5.13 -18.17
CA PRO A 174 23.96 3.86 -17.49
C PRO A 174 23.99 4.01 -15.95
N PRO A 175 23.84 2.92 -15.19
CA PRO A 175 23.96 2.96 -13.73
C PRO A 175 25.31 3.52 -13.29
N GLU A 176 25.28 4.58 -12.48
CA GLU A 176 26.46 5.17 -11.85
C GLU A 176 26.49 4.78 -10.36
N GLU A 177 27.65 4.87 -9.71
CA GLU A 177 27.80 4.64 -8.26
C GLU A 177 26.84 5.49 -7.42
N VAL A 178 26.48 6.67 -7.91
CA VAL A 178 25.53 7.58 -7.26
C VAL A 178 24.26 7.71 -8.11
N GLU A 179 23.26 6.88 -7.84
CA GLU A 179 21.99 6.88 -8.56
C GLU A 179 21.27 8.23 -8.52
N SER A 180 21.42 9.00 -7.44
CA SER A 180 20.83 10.35 -7.34
C SER A 180 21.32 11.30 -8.42
N LYS A 181 22.61 11.26 -8.77
CA LYS A 181 23.19 12.08 -9.85
C LYS A 181 22.62 11.66 -11.20
N ARG A 182 22.45 10.35 -11.41
CA ARG A 182 21.82 9.79 -12.60
C ARG A 182 20.39 10.30 -12.77
N TRP A 183 19.58 10.29 -11.71
CA TRP A 183 18.20 10.79 -11.77
C TRP A 183 18.11 12.28 -12.06
N THR A 184 19.05 13.09 -11.53
CA THR A 184 19.13 14.52 -11.88
C THR A 184 19.37 14.71 -13.37
N LYS A 185 20.33 13.99 -13.97
CA LYS A 185 20.62 14.06 -15.42
C LYS A 185 19.38 13.71 -16.26
N ILE A 186 18.68 12.63 -15.87
CA ILE A 186 17.47 12.18 -16.57
C ILE A 186 16.33 13.19 -16.42
N ALA A 187 16.09 13.72 -15.22
CA ALA A 187 15.08 14.73 -14.98
C ALA A 187 15.35 16.02 -15.77
N THR A 188 16.61 16.46 -15.84
CA THR A 188 17.02 17.60 -16.67
C THR A 188 16.75 17.36 -18.15
N ALA A 189 16.99 16.14 -18.66
CA ALA A 189 16.71 15.78 -20.05
C ALA A 189 15.21 15.62 -20.37
N LEU A 190 14.39 15.29 -19.36
CA LEU A 190 12.92 15.20 -19.47
C LEU A 190 12.26 16.58 -19.40
N GLY A 191 12.78 17.51 -18.60
CA GLY A 191 12.29 18.89 -18.45
C GLY A 191 10.96 19.03 -17.69
N ASN A 192 10.09 18.02 -17.75
CA ASN A 192 8.73 18.05 -17.19
C ASN A 192 8.58 17.25 -15.87
N ARG A 193 9.59 16.44 -15.50
CA ARG A 193 9.56 15.56 -14.31
C ARG A 193 10.79 15.80 -13.43
N THR A 194 10.62 15.69 -12.12
CA THR A 194 11.69 15.88 -11.14
C THR A 194 12.49 14.60 -10.89
N ALA A 195 13.73 14.73 -10.42
CA ALA A 195 14.61 13.60 -10.09
C ALA A 195 13.95 12.62 -9.10
N VAL A 196 13.16 13.16 -8.17
CA VAL A 196 12.39 12.38 -7.20
C VAL A 196 11.30 11.57 -7.91
N GLN A 197 10.52 12.17 -8.82
CA GLN A 197 9.50 11.46 -9.59
C GLN A 197 10.10 10.35 -10.47
N VAL A 198 11.27 10.59 -11.06
CA VAL A 198 12.02 9.59 -11.83
C VAL A 198 12.45 8.43 -10.94
N SER A 199 13.01 8.72 -9.76
CA SER A 199 13.45 7.69 -8.81
C SER A 199 12.30 6.80 -8.34
N PHE A 200 11.14 7.39 -8.01
CA PHE A 200 9.96 6.62 -7.61
C PHE A 200 9.48 5.72 -8.75
N SER A 201 9.35 6.26 -9.97
CA SER A 201 8.92 5.47 -11.14
C SER A 201 9.81 4.24 -11.37
N LEU A 202 11.13 4.44 -11.29
CA LEU A 202 12.12 3.38 -11.45
C LEU A 202 12.05 2.29 -10.36
N ILE A 203 11.81 2.67 -9.11
CA ILE A 203 11.70 1.72 -8.00
C ILE A 203 10.49 0.80 -8.22
N TYR A 204 9.34 1.36 -8.60
CA TYR A 204 8.16 0.56 -8.91
C TYR A 204 8.36 -0.33 -10.16
N HIS A 205 9.04 0.18 -11.19
CA HIS A 205 9.32 -0.58 -12.40
C HIS A 205 10.31 -1.73 -12.16
N ARG A 206 11.44 -1.49 -11.46
CA ARG A 206 12.39 -2.55 -11.07
C ARG A 206 11.74 -3.59 -10.18
N SER A 207 10.85 -3.16 -9.26
CA SER A 207 10.07 -4.09 -8.46
C SER A 207 9.17 -4.95 -9.34
N ALA A 208 8.46 -4.38 -10.32
CA ALA A 208 7.55 -5.14 -11.19
C ALA A 208 8.28 -6.12 -12.12
N VAL A 209 9.44 -5.74 -12.67
CA VAL A 209 10.23 -6.58 -13.58
C VAL A 209 10.96 -7.72 -12.85
N SER A 210 11.25 -7.57 -11.56
CA SER A 210 11.92 -8.63 -10.77
C SER A 210 10.98 -9.77 -10.31
N TYR A 211 9.68 -9.68 -10.60
CA TYR A 211 8.67 -10.71 -10.33
C TYR A 211 8.20 -11.44 -11.61
N LEU A 212 8.89 -11.26 -12.73
CA LEU A 212 8.77 -12.07 -13.95
C LEU A 212 10.08 -12.86 -14.14
#